data_AF-T2JP83-F1
#
_entry.id   AF-T2JP83-F1
#
_cell.length_a   1.000
_cell.length_b   1.000
_cell.length_c   1.000
_cell.angle_alpha   90.00
_cell.angle_beta   90.00
_cell.angle_gamma   90.00
#
_symmetry.space_group_name_H-M   'P 1'
#
loop_
_entity.id
_entity.type
_entity.pdbx_description
1 polymer ?
#
loop_
_entity_poly.entity_id
_entity_poly.type
_entity_poly.pdbx_seq_one_letter_code
_entity_poly.pdbx_strand_id
1 'polypeptide(L)'
;MDTSRLKRFAQYARRYLREQVTTKLGVVLAENSAARRENTEAIHKLTENIEVSGKEQVIEQVAYTWFNRFCALRFMDSNRYTSIGVISPAEGQFQPEILAEAKMGHIDEDMVSAQIQGQIFDLLSGTAPSPDAQGEAYRLLIVAVCNYYYEVMRYLFERIDDYTELLMPDDLLSGNSILAYTREAMTPENCQSVEVIGWLYQFYISEKKDEVFAALKKNKKITSENIPAATQLFTPNWIVRYLVENSLGRLWMLNRPQSRLFEQMDYYIKSEDDPPNPPSKGGSLIKNT
;
A
#
# COMPACT_ATOMS: atom_id res chain seq x y z
N MET A 1 -16.60 4.04 -7.66
CA MET A 1 -15.17 4.29 -7.40
C MET A 1 -14.64 5.24 -8.46
N ASP A 2 -14.09 6.39 -8.06
CA ASP A 2 -13.47 7.37 -8.99
C ASP A 2 -12.01 6.96 -9.27
N THR A 3 -11.80 6.20 -10.34
CA THR A 3 -10.46 5.73 -10.75
C THR A 3 -9.57 6.86 -11.26
N SER A 4 -10.13 7.99 -11.70
CA SER A 4 -9.35 9.12 -12.22
C SER A 4 -8.58 9.82 -11.09
N ARG A 5 -9.22 10.00 -9.94
CA ARG A 5 -8.59 10.58 -8.74
C ARG A 5 -7.54 9.65 -8.17
N LEU A 6 -7.84 8.35 -8.08
CA LEU A 6 -6.88 7.32 -7.64
C LEU A 6 -5.64 7.29 -8.54
N LYS A 7 -5.83 7.39 -9.87
CA LYS A 7 -4.70 7.42 -10.81
C LYS A 7 -3.81 8.64 -10.61
N ARG A 8 -4.39 9.84 -10.55
CA ARG A 8 -3.65 11.08 -10.31
C ARG A 8 -2.86 11.03 -9.00
N PHE A 9 -3.51 10.54 -7.94
CA PHE A 9 -2.87 10.36 -6.64
C PHE A 9 -1.71 9.37 -6.71
N ALA A 10 -1.90 8.17 -7.25
CA ALA A 10 -0.86 7.14 -7.24
C ALA A 10 0.39 7.57 -8.05
N GLN A 11 0.20 8.24 -9.18
CA GLN A 11 1.30 8.81 -9.98
C GLN A 11 2.03 9.94 -9.23
N TYR A 12 1.28 10.83 -8.58
CA TYR A 12 1.86 11.86 -7.73
C TYR A 12 2.64 11.25 -6.55
N ALA A 13 2.05 10.31 -5.84
CA ALA A 13 2.63 9.63 -4.68
C ALA A 13 3.95 8.96 -5.05
N ARG A 14 4.03 8.28 -6.20
CA ARG A 14 5.28 7.69 -6.68
C ARG A 14 6.37 8.74 -6.85
N ARG A 15 6.09 9.83 -7.58
CA ARG A 15 7.09 10.89 -7.82
C ARG A 15 7.53 11.54 -6.51
N TYR A 16 6.57 11.91 -5.67
CA TYR A 16 6.82 12.55 -4.38
C TYR A 16 7.63 11.66 -3.43
N LEU A 17 7.21 10.41 -3.22
CA LEU A 17 7.89 9.50 -2.30
C LEU A 17 9.30 9.18 -2.76
N ARG A 18 9.53 8.97 -4.06
CA ARG A 18 10.89 8.78 -4.59
C ARG A 18 11.78 10.00 -4.34
N GLU A 19 11.24 11.21 -4.52
CA GLU A 19 11.97 12.46 -4.25
C GLU A 19 12.31 12.62 -2.76
N GLN A 20 11.35 12.35 -1.86
CA GLN A 20 11.57 12.40 -0.42
C GLN A 20 12.62 11.37 0.02
N VAL A 21 12.50 10.13 -0.44
CA VAL A 21 13.48 9.07 -0.16
C VAL A 21 14.85 9.42 -0.71
N THR A 22 14.94 10.01 -1.90
CA THR A 22 16.22 10.46 -2.49
C THR A 22 16.90 11.52 -1.61
N THR A 23 16.13 12.51 -1.16
CA THR A 23 16.62 13.59 -0.29
C THR A 23 17.08 13.02 1.06
N LYS A 24 16.24 12.23 1.70
CA LYS A 24 16.53 11.50 2.94
C LYS A 24 17.80 10.67 2.83
N LEU A 25 17.93 9.92 1.74
CA LEU A 25 19.08 9.06 1.48
C LEU A 25 20.39 9.86 1.44
N GLY A 26 20.37 11.06 0.82
CA GLY A 26 21.52 11.96 0.84
C GLY A 26 21.89 12.43 2.24
N VAL A 27 20.90 12.78 3.06
CA VAL A 27 21.12 13.24 4.45
C VAL A 27 21.66 12.12 5.34
N VAL A 28 21.05 10.92 5.30
CA VAL A 28 21.44 9.82 6.18
C VAL A 28 22.82 9.26 5.83
N LEU A 29 23.21 9.27 4.54
CA LEU A 29 24.51 8.75 4.11
C LEU A 29 25.67 9.77 4.24
N ALA A 30 25.39 11.06 4.48
CA ALA A 30 26.42 12.07 4.68
C ALA A 30 27.41 11.67 5.80
N GLU A 31 28.69 12.00 5.65
CA GLU A 31 29.77 11.52 6.55
C GLU A 31 29.52 11.82 8.03
N ASN A 32 28.96 13.00 8.32
CA ASN A 32 28.69 13.47 9.69
C ASN A 32 27.19 13.42 10.07
N SER A 33 26.39 12.60 9.40
CA SER A 33 24.95 12.49 9.68
C SER A 33 24.69 11.98 11.10
N ALA A 34 23.59 12.43 11.72
CA ALA A 34 23.13 11.88 13.00
C ALA A 34 22.83 10.38 12.89
N ALA A 35 22.23 9.96 11.76
CA ALA A 35 21.91 8.56 11.48
C ALA A 35 23.14 7.63 11.54
N ARG A 36 24.33 8.06 11.10
CA ARG A 36 25.57 7.26 11.24
C ARG A 36 26.00 7.04 12.68
N ARG A 37 25.71 7.99 13.57
CA ARG A 37 26.05 7.93 15.00
C ARG A 37 25.01 7.17 15.82
N GLU A 38 23.74 7.38 15.51
CA GLU A 38 22.62 6.92 16.33
C GLU A 38 22.00 5.60 15.82
N ASN A 39 22.15 5.31 14.52
CA ASN A 39 21.52 4.17 13.84
C ASN A 39 22.54 3.38 13.00
N THR A 40 23.68 3.01 13.60
CA THR A 40 24.81 2.40 12.89
C THR A 40 24.45 1.11 12.15
N GLU A 41 23.65 0.23 12.78
CA GLU A 41 23.22 -1.02 12.15
C GLU A 41 22.31 -0.76 10.92
N ALA A 42 21.39 0.19 11.04
CA ALA A 42 20.51 0.60 9.94
C ALA A 42 21.31 1.13 8.74
N ILE A 43 22.32 1.98 9.00
CA ILE A 43 23.20 2.50 7.95
C ILE A 43 24.03 1.39 7.30
N HIS A 44 24.50 0.40 8.07
CA HIS A 44 25.20 -0.74 7.51
C HIS A 44 24.31 -1.53 6.54
N LYS A 45 23.10 -1.93 6.98
CA LYS A 45 22.12 -2.63 6.14
C LYS A 45 21.74 -1.82 4.90
N LEU A 46 21.54 -0.51 5.05
CA LEU A 46 21.26 0.40 3.93
C LEU A 46 22.39 0.40 2.91
N THR A 47 23.64 0.51 3.37
CA THR A 47 24.82 0.54 2.51
C THR A 47 24.99 -0.77 1.75
N GLU A 48 24.85 -1.90 2.45
CA GLU A 48 24.89 -3.24 1.86
C GLU A 48 23.81 -3.42 0.78
N ASN A 49 22.56 -3.00 1.04
CA ASN A 49 21.49 -3.09 0.05
C ASN A 49 21.75 -2.18 -1.17
N ILE A 50 22.36 -1.02 -0.97
CA ILE A 50 22.79 -0.14 -2.08
C ILE A 50 23.89 -0.81 -2.92
N GLU A 51 24.83 -1.50 -2.29
CA GLU A 51 25.90 -2.23 -3.01
C GLU A 51 25.34 -3.40 -3.83
N VAL A 52 24.36 -4.14 -3.30
CA VAL A 52 23.76 -5.31 -3.94
C VAL A 52 22.77 -4.90 -5.05
N SER A 53 21.83 -4.01 -4.74
CA SER A 53 20.67 -3.71 -5.59
C SER A 53 20.83 -2.42 -6.39
N GLY A 54 21.75 -1.56 -5.99
CA GLY A 54 21.92 -0.22 -6.54
C GLY A 54 21.00 0.82 -5.88
N LYS A 55 21.49 2.06 -5.81
CA LYS A 55 20.80 3.19 -5.16
C LYS A 55 19.37 3.44 -5.66
N GLU A 56 19.17 3.44 -6.98
CA GLU A 56 17.85 3.70 -7.58
C GLU A 56 16.83 2.62 -7.21
N GLN A 57 17.26 1.36 -7.08
CA GLN A 57 16.38 0.26 -6.70
C GLN A 57 15.97 0.37 -5.23
N VAL A 58 16.90 0.74 -4.35
CA VAL A 58 16.59 1.00 -2.93
C VAL A 58 15.60 2.15 -2.79
N ILE A 59 15.78 3.24 -3.55
CA ILE A 59 14.83 4.37 -3.57
C ILE A 59 13.44 3.90 -4.01
N GLU A 60 13.35 3.13 -5.09
CA GLU A 60 12.06 2.61 -5.59
C GLU A 60 11.38 1.69 -4.58
N GLN A 61 12.13 0.77 -3.98
CA GLN A 61 11.62 -0.21 -3.01
C GLN A 61 11.08 0.49 -1.76
N VAL A 62 11.85 1.42 -1.18
CA VAL A 62 11.44 2.15 0.02
C VAL A 62 10.25 3.06 -0.26
N ALA A 63 10.26 3.78 -1.39
CA ALA A 63 9.14 4.64 -1.78
C ALA A 63 7.86 3.82 -1.98
N TYR A 64 7.95 2.68 -2.65
CA TYR A 64 6.82 1.77 -2.85
C TYR A 64 6.34 1.16 -1.53
N THR A 65 7.26 0.82 -0.62
CA THR A 65 6.91 0.29 0.71
C THR A 65 6.06 1.31 1.47
N TRP A 66 6.48 2.58 1.55
CA TRP A 66 5.69 3.60 2.23
C TRP A 66 4.36 3.90 1.54
N PHE A 67 4.33 3.96 0.20
CA PHE A 67 3.07 4.06 -0.54
C PHE A 67 2.10 2.93 -0.17
N ASN A 68 2.61 1.70 -0.16
CA ASN A 68 1.86 0.51 0.16
C ASN A 68 1.30 0.56 1.60
N ARG A 69 2.14 0.88 2.59
CA ARG A 69 1.74 0.97 4.00
C ARG A 69 0.70 2.06 4.23
N PHE A 70 0.89 3.25 3.66
CA PHE A 70 -0.08 4.34 3.82
C PHE A 70 -1.43 4.00 3.20
N CYS A 71 -1.45 3.38 2.02
CA CYS A 71 -2.69 2.94 1.40
C CYS A 71 -3.37 1.82 2.20
N ALA A 72 -2.60 0.85 2.69
CA ALA A 72 -3.12 -0.25 3.51
C ALA A 72 -3.74 0.27 4.80
N LEU A 73 -3.02 1.07 5.58
CA LEU A 73 -3.51 1.65 6.83
C LEU A 73 -4.72 2.54 6.59
N ARG A 74 -4.72 3.37 5.53
CA ARG A 74 -5.90 4.18 5.19
C ARG A 74 -7.12 3.33 4.82
N PHE A 75 -6.93 2.23 4.09
CA PHE A 75 -8.01 1.30 3.76
C PHE A 75 -8.57 0.63 5.03
N MET A 76 -7.70 0.27 5.98
CA MET A 76 -8.08 -0.30 7.27
C MET A 76 -8.88 0.70 8.11
N ASP A 77 -8.42 1.94 8.24
CA ASP A 77 -9.15 3.00 8.94
C ASP A 77 -10.55 3.21 8.33
N SER A 78 -10.61 3.24 6.99
CA SER A 78 -11.87 3.51 6.27
C SER A 78 -12.91 2.39 6.42
N ASN A 79 -12.46 1.17 6.71
CA ASN A 79 -13.31 0.00 6.92
C ASN A 79 -13.42 -0.40 8.40
N ARG A 80 -12.88 0.41 9.33
CA ARG A 80 -12.90 0.16 10.78
C ARG A 80 -12.26 -1.17 11.19
N TYR A 81 -11.21 -1.58 10.48
CA TYR A 81 -10.40 -2.73 10.90
C TYR A 81 -9.46 -2.38 12.05
N THR A 82 -9.12 -1.10 12.18
CA THR A 82 -8.47 -0.50 13.35
C THR A 82 -9.53 0.17 14.23
N SER A 83 -9.39 0.03 15.55
CA SER A 83 -10.25 0.69 16.53
C SER A 83 -10.05 2.21 16.56
N ILE A 84 -8.79 2.64 16.36
CA ILE A 84 -8.37 4.03 16.26
C ILE A 84 -7.82 4.31 14.85
N GLY A 85 -8.16 5.47 14.28
CA GLY A 85 -7.64 5.90 12.99
C GLY A 85 -6.13 6.13 13.01
N VAL A 86 -5.39 5.31 12.27
CA VAL A 86 -3.92 5.40 12.22
C VAL A 86 -3.49 6.55 11.31
N ILE A 87 -4.08 6.63 10.11
CA ILE A 87 -3.83 7.69 9.11
C ILE A 87 -4.93 8.75 9.17
N SER A 88 -6.11 8.34 9.63
CA SER A 88 -7.34 9.12 9.59
C SER A 88 -7.58 9.86 10.90
N PRO A 89 -8.01 11.13 10.87
CA PRO A 89 -8.44 11.83 12.07
C PRO A 89 -9.80 11.31 12.56
N ALA A 90 -10.08 11.53 13.84
CA ALA A 90 -11.43 11.42 14.37
C ALA A 90 -12.36 12.48 13.73
N GLU A 91 -13.68 12.27 13.82
CA GLU A 91 -14.65 13.18 13.21
C GLU A 91 -14.52 14.61 13.78
N GLY A 92 -14.45 15.59 12.88
CA GLY A 92 -14.24 17.00 13.25
C GLY A 92 -12.81 17.37 13.68
N GLN A 93 -11.86 16.44 13.61
CA GLN A 93 -10.45 16.67 13.94
C GLN A 93 -9.57 16.73 12.69
N PHE A 94 -8.37 17.29 12.84
CA PHE A 94 -7.37 17.38 11.76
C PHE A 94 -6.18 16.43 11.96
N GLN A 95 -5.79 16.17 13.22
CA GLN A 95 -4.69 15.26 13.55
C GLN A 95 -5.15 13.80 13.48
N PRO A 96 -4.28 12.86 13.04
CA PRO A 96 -4.57 11.43 13.09
C PRO A 96 -5.00 11.00 14.50
N GLU A 97 -6.03 10.15 14.58
CA GLU A 97 -6.63 9.75 15.87
C GLU A 97 -5.61 9.05 16.78
N ILE A 98 -4.75 8.19 16.24
CA ILE A 98 -3.68 7.54 17.00
C ILE A 98 -2.72 8.52 17.69
N LEU A 99 -2.41 9.66 17.05
CA LEU A 99 -1.57 10.70 17.65
C LEU A 99 -2.33 11.50 18.70
N ALA A 100 -3.63 11.72 18.49
CA ALA A 100 -4.50 12.38 19.46
C ALA A 100 -4.56 11.58 20.78
N GLU A 101 -4.79 10.27 20.68
CA GLU A 101 -4.84 9.35 21.82
C GLU A 101 -3.48 9.30 22.56
N ALA A 102 -2.37 9.19 21.82
CA ALA A 102 -1.03 9.20 22.42
C ALA A 102 -0.77 10.49 23.21
N LYS A 103 -1.23 11.66 22.72
CA LYS A 103 -1.13 12.94 23.43
C LYS A 103 -2.00 13.00 24.69
N MET A 104 -3.04 12.18 24.77
CA MET A 104 -3.87 12.01 25.97
C MET A 104 -3.31 10.98 26.95
N GLY A 105 -2.17 10.35 26.63
CA GLY A 105 -1.54 9.32 27.46
C GLY A 105 -2.02 7.91 27.17
N HIS A 106 -2.67 7.69 26.02
CA HIS A 106 -3.23 6.39 25.64
C HIS A 106 -2.50 5.83 24.42
N ILE A 107 -1.81 4.71 24.61
CA ILE A 107 -1.19 3.92 23.56
C ILE A 107 -1.54 2.45 23.83
N ASP A 108 -1.90 1.71 22.79
CA ASP A 108 -2.17 0.27 22.88
C ASP A 108 -0.86 -0.48 23.19
N GLU A 109 -0.80 -1.10 24.36
CA GLU A 109 0.38 -1.81 24.87
C GLU A 109 0.69 -3.10 24.10
N ASP A 110 -0.31 -3.71 23.46
CA ASP A 110 -0.11 -4.90 22.62
C ASP A 110 0.49 -4.51 21.26
N MET A 111 0.25 -3.27 20.81
CA MET A 111 0.70 -2.75 19.52
C MET A 111 2.08 -2.08 19.59
N VAL A 112 2.36 -1.36 20.68
CA VAL A 112 3.58 -0.55 20.83
C VAL A 112 4.37 -1.03 22.04
N SER A 113 5.61 -1.45 21.83
CA SER A 113 6.48 -1.90 22.93
C SER A 113 6.72 -0.79 23.98
N ALA A 114 6.89 -1.16 25.25
CA ALA A 114 7.12 -0.22 26.35
C ALA A 114 8.31 0.73 26.10
N GLN A 115 9.36 0.25 25.42
CA GLN A 115 10.50 1.09 25.03
C GLN A 115 10.08 2.22 24.06
N ILE A 116 9.32 1.88 23.01
CA ILE A 116 8.85 2.85 22.02
C ILE A 116 7.80 3.79 22.63
N GLN A 117 6.93 3.27 23.52
CA GLN A 117 6.00 4.12 24.26
C GLN A 117 6.72 5.19 25.08
N GLY A 118 7.78 4.80 25.82
CA GLY A 118 8.62 5.74 26.57
C GLY A 118 9.19 6.84 25.67
N GLN A 119 9.74 6.47 24.51
CA GLN A 119 10.25 7.44 23.54
C GLN A 119 9.16 8.40 23.02
N ILE A 120 7.97 7.87 22.69
CA ILE A 120 6.84 8.68 22.26
C ILE A 120 6.42 9.66 23.35
N PHE A 121 6.30 9.22 24.60
CA PHE A 121 5.92 10.09 25.70
C PHE A 121 7.00 11.13 26.05
N ASP A 122 8.29 10.76 25.98
CA ASP A 122 9.38 11.71 26.17
C ASP A 122 9.36 12.81 25.10
N LEU A 123 9.07 12.46 23.84
CA LEU A 123 8.88 13.43 22.75
C LEU A 123 7.65 14.31 23.00
N LEU A 124 6.48 13.71 23.26
CA LEU A 124 5.22 14.45 23.40
C LEU A 124 5.17 15.33 24.65
N SER A 125 5.89 14.96 25.72
CA SER A 125 6.02 15.76 26.95
C SER A 125 7.08 16.86 26.85
N GLY A 126 7.94 16.82 25.83
CA GLY A 126 9.10 17.72 25.70
C GLY A 126 10.29 17.34 26.59
N THR A 127 10.30 16.15 27.18
CA THR A 127 11.43 15.61 27.95
C THR A 127 12.61 15.30 27.04
N ALA A 128 12.34 14.72 25.85
CA ALA A 128 13.31 14.55 24.80
C ALA A 128 13.34 15.80 23.89
N PRO A 129 14.52 16.40 23.62
CA PRO A 129 14.63 17.54 22.72
C PRO A 129 14.41 17.10 21.28
N SER A 130 13.45 17.71 20.60
CA SER A 130 13.23 17.51 19.17
C SER A 130 12.71 18.80 18.50
N PRO A 131 13.16 19.12 17.27
CA PRO A 131 12.60 20.21 16.48
C PRO A 131 11.19 19.90 15.93
N ASP A 132 10.78 18.63 15.90
CA ASP A 132 9.49 18.16 15.39
C ASP A 132 8.98 16.97 16.23
N ALA A 133 8.76 17.19 17.52
CA ALA A 133 8.44 16.13 18.46
C ALA A 133 7.14 15.36 18.11
N GLN A 134 6.12 16.07 17.60
CA GLN A 134 4.87 15.43 17.18
C GLN A 134 5.02 14.61 15.91
N GLY A 135 5.78 15.10 14.93
CA GLY A 135 6.08 14.34 13.72
C GLY A 135 6.90 13.09 14.02
N GLU A 136 7.95 13.21 14.85
CA GLU A 136 8.76 12.07 15.31
C GLU A 136 7.92 11.02 16.05
N ALA A 137 7.13 11.44 17.04
CA ALA A 137 6.23 10.54 17.76
C ALA A 137 5.25 9.82 16.83
N TYR A 138 4.72 10.54 15.83
CA TYR A 138 3.79 9.96 14.88
C TYR A 138 4.45 8.95 13.93
N ARG A 139 5.70 9.17 13.50
CA ARG A 139 6.46 8.19 12.71
C ARG A 139 6.70 6.90 13.51
N LEU A 140 7.06 7.01 14.79
CA LEU A 140 7.19 5.85 15.69
C LEU A 140 5.88 5.06 15.81
N LEU A 141 4.74 5.76 15.95
CA LEU A 141 3.42 5.12 15.98
C LEU A 141 3.13 4.36 14.68
N ILE A 142 3.38 4.97 13.51
CA ILE A 142 3.17 4.30 12.21
C ILE A 142 4.04 3.04 12.09
N VAL A 143 5.31 3.12 12.47
CA VAL A 143 6.24 1.97 12.42
C VAL A 143 5.76 0.86 13.33
N ALA A 144 5.37 1.19 14.57
CA ALA A 144 4.86 0.22 15.52
C ALA A 144 3.59 -0.49 15.00
N VAL A 145 2.63 0.27 14.44
CA VAL A 145 1.42 -0.29 13.84
C VAL A 145 1.76 -1.23 12.67
N CYS A 146 2.68 -0.83 11.78
CA CYS A 146 3.08 -1.67 10.65
C CYS A 146 3.75 -2.96 11.11
N ASN A 147 4.62 -2.90 12.13
CA ASN A 147 5.30 -4.06 12.69
C ASN A 147 4.34 -4.97 13.47
N TYR A 148 3.33 -4.42 14.14
CA TYR A 148 2.25 -5.21 14.74
C TYR A 148 1.49 -6.02 13.68
N TYR A 149 1.09 -5.38 12.57
CA TYR A 149 0.38 -6.06 11.50
C TYR A 149 1.24 -7.01 10.66
N TYR A 150 2.57 -6.90 10.69
CA TYR A 150 3.47 -7.88 10.07
C TYR A 150 3.20 -9.28 10.62
N GLU A 151 2.99 -9.45 11.92
CA GLU A 151 2.80 -10.77 12.52
C GLU A 151 1.58 -11.53 11.95
N VAL A 152 0.53 -10.79 11.59
CA VAL A 152 -0.74 -11.35 11.12
C VAL A 152 -0.87 -11.32 9.59
N MET A 153 -0.25 -10.33 8.92
CA MET A 153 -0.38 -10.06 7.49
C MET A 153 0.99 -9.86 6.82
N ARG A 154 1.91 -10.82 6.99
CA ARG A 154 3.29 -10.78 6.46
C ARG A 154 3.42 -10.42 4.98
N TYR A 155 2.43 -10.82 4.17
CA TYR A 155 2.43 -10.56 2.72
C TYR A 155 2.17 -9.09 2.36
N LEU A 156 1.50 -8.34 3.24
CA LEU A 156 1.17 -6.93 3.03
C LEU A 156 2.12 -6.05 3.84
N PHE A 157 2.34 -6.39 5.10
CA PHE A 157 3.17 -5.62 6.02
C PHE A 157 4.52 -6.31 6.22
N GLU A 158 5.41 -6.35 5.24
CA GLU A 158 6.82 -6.70 5.51
C GLU A 158 7.36 -5.87 6.68
N ARG A 159 8.12 -6.53 7.57
CA ARG A 159 8.74 -5.90 8.73
C ARG A 159 9.51 -4.67 8.28
N ILE A 160 9.25 -3.54 8.93
CA ILE A 160 9.97 -2.32 8.65
C ILE A 160 11.34 -2.47 9.30
N ASP A 161 12.34 -2.78 8.49
CA ASP A 161 13.73 -2.72 8.92
C ASP A 161 14.12 -1.29 9.27
N ASP A 162 15.08 -1.15 10.18
CA ASP A 162 15.51 0.13 10.75
C ASP A 162 15.82 1.20 9.68
N TYR A 163 16.39 0.80 8.53
CA TYR A 163 16.71 1.78 7.48
C TYR A 163 15.49 2.24 6.68
N THR A 164 14.42 1.45 6.60
CA THR A 164 13.20 1.85 5.89
C THR A 164 12.49 2.97 6.65
N GLU A 165 12.51 2.90 7.98
CA GLU A 165 12.10 3.98 8.88
C GLU A 165 12.95 5.24 8.70
N LEU A 166 14.28 5.12 8.64
CA LEU A 166 15.18 6.25 8.42
C LEU A 166 14.87 7.04 7.14
N LEU A 167 14.29 6.37 6.14
CA LEU A 167 13.95 6.93 4.83
C LEU A 167 12.47 7.29 4.68
N MET A 168 11.67 7.17 5.76
CA MET A 168 10.29 7.65 5.78
C MET A 168 10.23 9.18 5.54
N PRO A 169 9.23 9.71 4.82
CA PRO A 169 9.02 11.16 4.72
C PRO A 169 8.82 11.81 6.09
N ASP A 170 9.39 13.00 6.30
CA ASP A 170 9.25 13.74 7.57
C ASP A 170 7.85 14.36 7.73
N ASP A 171 7.38 15.05 6.69
CA ASP A 171 6.10 15.76 6.72
C ASP A 171 4.92 14.82 6.46
N LEU A 172 4.37 14.29 7.56
CA LEU A 172 3.18 13.42 7.55
C LEU A 172 1.93 14.09 8.15
N LEU A 173 2.09 15.24 8.81
CA LEU A 173 1.02 15.91 9.55
C LEU A 173 0.49 17.16 8.85
N SER A 174 1.23 17.77 7.92
CA SER A 174 0.74 18.96 7.22
C SER A 174 -0.44 18.66 6.29
N GLY A 175 -1.18 19.71 5.92
CA GLY A 175 -2.26 19.62 4.93
C GLY A 175 -1.78 19.26 3.52
N ASN A 176 -0.48 19.39 3.23
CA ASN A 176 0.13 19.02 1.95
C ASN A 176 0.95 17.73 2.04
N SER A 177 0.84 17.00 3.16
CA SER A 177 1.54 15.73 3.37
C SER A 177 1.02 14.64 2.43
N ILE A 178 1.83 13.62 2.21
CA ILE A 178 1.41 12.42 1.47
C ILE A 178 0.18 11.75 2.10
N LEU A 179 0.04 11.82 3.43
CA LEU A 179 -1.12 11.25 4.13
C LEU A 179 -2.40 12.05 3.91
N ALA A 180 -2.31 13.39 3.79
CA ALA A 180 -3.44 14.22 3.40
C ALA A 180 -3.96 13.80 2.00
N TYR A 181 -3.06 13.69 1.02
CA TYR A 181 -3.44 13.23 -0.32
C TYR A 181 -3.94 11.78 -0.33
N THR A 182 -3.42 10.92 0.54
CA THR A 182 -3.89 9.54 0.69
C THR A 182 -5.35 9.52 1.17
N ARG A 183 -5.68 10.28 2.22
CA ARG A 183 -7.06 10.41 2.73
C ARG A 183 -8.02 10.97 1.67
N GLU A 184 -7.57 11.97 0.94
CA GLU A 184 -8.34 12.60 -0.14
C GLU A 184 -8.66 11.63 -1.27
N ALA A 185 -7.69 10.83 -1.72
CA ALA A 185 -7.90 9.89 -2.82
C ALA A 185 -8.72 8.66 -2.38
N MET A 186 -8.45 8.16 -1.18
CA MET A 186 -9.07 6.98 -0.60
C MET A 186 -10.23 7.37 0.34
N THR A 187 -11.29 7.95 -0.23
CA THR A 187 -12.52 8.26 0.52
C THR A 187 -13.22 6.98 1.00
N PRO A 188 -14.15 7.06 1.98
CA PRO A 188 -14.97 5.92 2.40
C PRO A 188 -15.62 5.18 1.23
N GLU A 189 -16.17 5.91 0.25
CA GLU A 189 -16.82 5.33 -0.93
C GLU A 189 -15.83 4.58 -1.82
N ASN A 190 -14.61 5.11 -2.00
CA ASN A 190 -13.57 4.43 -2.77
C ASN A 190 -13.04 3.20 -2.04
N CYS A 191 -13.05 3.19 -0.71
CA CYS A 191 -12.55 2.07 0.11
C CYS A 191 -13.58 0.95 0.35
N GLN A 192 -14.83 1.06 -0.14
CA GLN A 192 -15.83 0.01 -0.02
C GLN A 192 -15.42 -1.29 -0.74
N SER A 193 -14.65 -1.18 -1.83
CA SER A 193 -14.17 -2.33 -2.59
C SER A 193 -12.67 -2.50 -2.40
N VAL A 194 -12.24 -3.73 -2.12
CA VAL A 194 -10.82 -4.10 -2.03
C VAL A 194 -10.05 -3.84 -3.35
N GLU A 195 -10.76 -3.75 -4.48
CA GLU A 195 -10.15 -3.43 -5.77
C GLU A 195 -9.40 -2.10 -5.79
N VAL A 196 -9.76 -1.15 -4.91
CA VAL A 196 -9.06 0.14 -4.78
C VAL A 196 -7.55 -0.05 -4.61
N ILE A 197 -7.14 -1.05 -3.82
CA ILE A 197 -5.74 -1.37 -3.56
C ILE A 197 -5.06 -1.83 -4.85
N GLY A 198 -5.72 -2.71 -5.61
CA GLY A 198 -5.24 -3.18 -6.90
C GLY A 198 -5.07 -2.07 -7.93
N TRP A 199 -6.04 -1.17 -8.01
CA TRP A 199 -5.95 0.01 -8.87
C TRP A 199 -4.83 0.95 -8.47
N LEU A 200 -4.65 1.21 -7.17
CA LEU A 200 -3.57 2.04 -6.65
C LEU A 200 -2.20 1.48 -7.04
N TYR A 201 -1.96 0.18 -6.89
CA TYR A 201 -0.69 -0.44 -7.29
C TYR A 201 -0.46 -0.38 -8.80
N GLN A 202 -1.50 -0.66 -9.59
CA GLN A 202 -1.39 -0.55 -11.05
C GLN A 202 -1.11 0.88 -11.50
N PHE A 203 -1.75 1.87 -10.87
CA PHE A 203 -1.54 3.27 -11.22
C PHE A 203 -0.20 3.81 -10.72
N TYR A 204 0.29 3.34 -9.58
CA TYR A 204 1.61 3.72 -9.04
C TYR A 204 2.71 3.46 -10.08
N ILE A 205 2.73 2.26 -10.67
CA ILE A 205 3.76 1.86 -11.64
C ILE A 205 3.47 2.32 -13.08
N SER A 206 2.33 2.98 -13.33
CA SER A 206 1.88 3.28 -14.69
C SER A 206 2.85 4.14 -15.51
N GLU A 207 3.46 5.17 -14.92
CA GLU A 207 4.45 6.01 -15.61
C GLU A 207 5.70 5.20 -15.99
N LYS A 208 6.18 4.35 -15.07
CA LYS A 208 7.32 3.46 -15.31
C LYS A 208 7.01 2.44 -16.42
N LYS A 209 5.78 1.91 -16.43
CA LYS A 209 5.30 1.05 -17.51
C LYS A 209 5.38 1.77 -18.85
N ASP A 210 4.86 2.99 -18.94
CA ASP A 210 4.90 3.79 -20.16
C ASP A 210 6.33 4.06 -20.65
N GLU A 211 7.26 4.34 -19.73
CA GLU A 211 8.70 4.46 -20.04
C GLU A 211 9.29 3.18 -20.64
N VAL A 212 8.99 2.01 -20.05
CA VAL A 212 9.47 0.71 -20.53
C VAL A 212 8.90 0.40 -21.91
N PHE A 213 7.62 0.64 -22.15
CA PHE A 213 7.01 0.46 -23.47
C PHE A 213 7.56 1.45 -24.50
N ALA A 214 7.86 2.69 -24.12
CA ALA A 214 8.52 3.66 -25.00
C ALA A 214 9.96 3.24 -25.35
N ALA A 215 10.70 2.65 -24.40
CA ALA A 215 12.02 2.10 -24.64
C ALA A 215 11.97 0.87 -25.57
N LEU A 216 10.98 0.00 -25.39
CA LEU A 216 10.75 -1.17 -26.25
C LEU A 216 10.48 -0.76 -27.70
N LYS A 217 9.67 0.28 -27.93
CA LYS A 217 9.44 0.87 -29.26
C LYS A 217 10.72 1.40 -29.92
N LYS A 218 11.76 1.69 -29.12
CA LYS A 218 13.10 2.09 -29.58
C LYS A 218 14.08 0.90 -29.67
N ASN A 219 13.56 -0.33 -29.74
CA ASN A 219 14.33 -1.58 -29.79
C ASN A 219 15.27 -1.82 -28.59
N LYS A 220 15.01 -1.20 -27.44
CA LYS A 220 15.71 -1.53 -26.21
C LYS A 220 15.06 -2.76 -25.57
N LYS A 221 15.86 -3.79 -25.27
CA LYS A 221 15.37 -4.98 -24.57
C LYS A 221 14.92 -4.61 -23.15
N ILE A 222 13.85 -5.27 -22.69
CA ILE A 222 13.40 -5.17 -21.30
C ILE A 222 14.45 -5.89 -20.44
N THR A 223 15.06 -5.15 -19.52
CA THR A 223 16.00 -5.71 -18.53
C THR A 223 15.21 -6.34 -17.38
N SER A 224 15.86 -7.19 -16.59
CA SER A 224 15.24 -7.92 -15.48
C SER A 224 14.51 -7.00 -14.50
N GLU A 225 15.07 -5.82 -14.22
CA GLU A 225 14.50 -4.83 -13.29
C GLU A 225 13.22 -4.16 -13.84
N ASN A 226 13.02 -4.18 -15.16
CA ASN A 226 11.88 -3.57 -15.83
C ASN A 226 10.76 -4.57 -16.16
N ILE A 227 10.98 -5.88 -15.95
CA ILE A 227 9.95 -6.91 -16.17
C ILE A 227 8.69 -6.66 -15.33
N PRO A 228 8.78 -6.34 -14.01
CA PRO A 228 7.58 -6.12 -13.20
C PRO A 228 6.72 -4.98 -13.75
N ALA A 229 7.31 -3.85 -14.15
CA ALA A 229 6.57 -2.73 -14.71
C ALA A 229 5.83 -3.07 -16.02
N ALA A 230 6.38 -3.97 -16.84
CA ALA A 230 5.75 -4.39 -18.09
C ALA A 230 4.65 -5.45 -17.91
N THR A 231 4.74 -6.27 -16.86
CA THR A 231 3.93 -7.50 -16.69
C THR A 231 2.90 -7.42 -15.56
N GLN A 232 3.08 -6.51 -14.61
CA GLN A 232 2.14 -6.35 -13.50
C GLN A 232 0.82 -5.75 -14.01
N LEU A 233 -0.23 -6.55 -13.93
CA LEU A 233 -1.61 -6.17 -14.24
C LEU A 233 -2.48 -6.52 -13.04
N PHE A 234 -3.24 -5.53 -12.57
CA PHE A 234 -4.27 -5.80 -11.59
C PHE A 234 -5.40 -6.61 -12.25
N THR A 235 -5.92 -7.60 -11.53
CA THR A 235 -7.01 -8.47 -11.99
C THR A 235 -8.28 -8.12 -11.21
N PRO A 236 -9.23 -7.38 -11.81
CA PRO A 236 -10.50 -7.06 -11.18
C PRO A 236 -11.32 -8.31 -10.84
N ASN A 237 -12.26 -8.17 -9.89
CA ASN A 237 -13.09 -9.24 -9.36
C ASN A 237 -13.82 -10.02 -10.47
N TRP A 238 -14.38 -9.31 -11.46
CA TRP A 238 -15.08 -9.95 -12.56
C TRP A 238 -14.18 -10.87 -13.39
N ILE A 239 -12.89 -10.53 -13.58
CA ILE A 239 -11.94 -11.39 -14.29
C ILE A 239 -11.66 -12.64 -13.45
N VAL A 240 -11.46 -12.47 -12.14
CA VAL A 240 -11.26 -13.61 -11.23
C VAL A 240 -12.48 -14.53 -11.27
N ARG A 241 -13.69 -13.98 -11.17
CA ARG A 241 -14.94 -14.75 -11.27
C ARG A 241 -15.05 -15.45 -12.61
N TYR A 242 -14.81 -14.74 -13.72
CA TYR A 242 -14.80 -15.33 -15.05
C TYR A 242 -13.84 -16.53 -15.14
N LEU A 243 -12.61 -16.38 -14.65
CA LEU A 243 -11.61 -17.45 -14.67
C LEU A 243 -12.04 -18.64 -13.80
N VAL A 244 -12.51 -18.41 -12.58
CA VAL A 244 -12.92 -19.47 -11.64
C VAL A 244 -14.17 -20.20 -12.15
N GLU A 245 -15.18 -19.46 -12.59
CA GLU A 245 -16.44 -20.01 -13.08
C GLU A 245 -16.21 -20.85 -14.35
N ASN A 246 -15.36 -20.40 -15.27
CA ASN A 246 -15.07 -21.13 -16.52
C ASN A 246 -13.97 -22.20 -16.41
N SER A 247 -13.29 -22.32 -15.27
CA SER A 247 -12.32 -23.38 -15.00
C SER A 247 -12.85 -24.39 -13.99
N LEU A 248 -12.83 -24.04 -12.70
CA LEU A 248 -13.31 -24.87 -11.62
C LEU A 248 -14.81 -25.10 -11.69
N GLY A 249 -15.58 -24.07 -12.04
CA GLY A 249 -17.02 -24.19 -12.24
C GLY A 249 -17.36 -25.15 -13.38
N ARG A 250 -16.68 -25.01 -14.53
CA ARG A 250 -16.83 -25.96 -15.65
C ARG A 250 -16.45 -27.38 -15.28
N LEU A 251 -15.31 -27.57 -14.62
CA LEU A 251 -14.88 -28.89 -14.13
C LEU A 251 -15.93 -29.51 -13.20
N TRP A 252 -16.51 -28.70 -12.31
CA TRP A 252 -17.60 -29.14 -11.43
C TRP A 252 -18.82 -29.59 -12.22
N MET A 253 -19.26 -28.79 -13.20
CA MET A 253 -20.44 -29.10 -14.03
C MET A 253 -20.26 -30.39 -14.83
N LEU A 254 -19.06 -30.63 -15.39
CA LEU A 254 -18.74 -31.88 -16.08
C LEU A 254 -18.84 -33.12 -15.16
N ASN A 255 -18.45 -32.98 -13.88
CA ASN A 255 -18.46 -34.08 -12.91
C ASN A 255 -19.78 -34.19 -12.12
N ARG A 256 -20.62 -33.16 -12.15
CA ARG A 256 -21.91 -33.07 -11.47
C ARG A 256 -22.96 -32.42 -12.38
N PRO A 257 -23.39 -33.10 -13.47
CA PRO A 257 -24.28 -32.49 -14.48
C PRO A 257 -25.62 -31.98 -13.95
N GLN A 258 -26.12 -32.53 -12.84
CA GLN A 258 -27.37 -32.12 -12.20
C GLN A 258 -27.22 -30.94 -11.21
N SER A 259 -26.00 -30.46 -10.99
CA SER A 259 -25.72 -29.33 -10.10
C SER A 259 -26.39 -28.05 -10.62
N ARG A 260 -27.02 -27.28 -9.72
CA ARG A 260 -27.58 -25.96 -10.05
C ARG A 260 -26.60 -24.81 -9.81
N LEU A 261 -25.35 -25.12 -9.48
CA LEU A 261 -24.32 -24.12 -9.16
C LEU A 261 -24.12 -23.10 -10.30
N PHE A 262 -24.28 -23.53 -11.57
CA PHE A 262 -24.18 -22.63 -12.72
C PHE A 262 -25.18 -21.46 -12.67
N GLU A 263 -26.30 -21.58 -11.94
CA GLU A 263 -27.29 -20.49 -11.78
C GLU A 263 -26.74 -19.31 -10.96
N GLN A 264 -25.66 -19.53 -10.21
CA GLN A 264 -24.96 -18.52 -9.41
C GLN A 264 -23.65 -18.04 -10.07
N MET A 265 -23.33 -18.57 -11.26
CA MET A 265 -22.10 -18.24 -12.00
C MET A 265 -22.41 -17.22 -13.11
N ASP A 266 -22.42 -15.94 -12.74
CA ASP A 266 -22.79 -14.82 -13.62
C ASP A 266 -21.95 -14.73 -14.93
N TYR A 267 -20.76 -15.29 -14.95
CA TYR A 267 -19.78 -15.25 -16.03
C TYR A 267 -19.53 -16.62 -16.70
N TYR A 268 -20.27 -17.67 -16.34
CA TYR A 268 -20.11 -19.00 -16.92
C TYR A 268 -20.53 -19.04 -18.40
N ILE A 269 -19.62 -19.51 -19.26
CA ILE A 269 -19.88 -19.73 -20.68
C ILE A 269 -20.38 -21.17 -20.88
N LYS A 270 -21.63 -21.28 -21.30
CA LYS A 270 -22.23 -22.58 -21.66
C LYS A 270 -21.60 -23.12 -22.95
N SER A 271 -21.19 -24.38 -22.92
CA SER A 271 -20.71 -25.16 -24.07
C SER A 271 -21.84 -25.94 -24.72
N GLU A 272 -21.67 -26.37 -25.97
CA GLU A 272 -22.58 -27.33 -26.61
C GLU A 272 -22.58 -28.70 -25.91
N ASP A 273 -21.48 -29.05 -25.23
CA ASP A 273 -21.34 -30.28 -24.43
C ASP A 273 -21.99 -30.20 -23.04
N ASP A 274 -22.52 -29.03 -22.64
CA ASP A 274 -23.16 -28.88 -21.34
C ASP A 274 -24.54 -29.58 -21.35
N PRO A 275 -24.95 -30.20 -20.23
CA PRO A 275 -26.25 -30.87 -20.15
C PRO A 275 -27.40 -29.90 -20.47
N PRO A 276 -28.40 -30.32 -21.26
CA PRO A 276 -29.51 -29.46 -21.66
C PRO A 276 -30.34 -29.06 -20.43
N ASN A 277 -30.78 -27.79 -20.38
CA ASN A 277 -31.58 -27.26 -19.28
C ASN A 277 -33.03 -26.93 -19.71
N PRO A 278 -34.01 -27.00 -18.78
CA PRO A 278 -35.33 -26.39 -18.96
C PRO A 278 -35.22 -24.84 -18.98
N PRO A 279 -36.23 -24.13 -19.52
CA PRO A 279 -36.02 -22.81 -20.13
C PRO A 279 -35.66 -21.69 -19.15
N SER A 280 -34.62 -20.91 -19.47
CA SER A 280 -34.17 -19.73 -18.72
C SER A 280 -34.77 -18.42 -19.25
N LYS A 281 -35.14 -17.50 -18.34
CA LYS A 281 -35.42 -16.09 -18.65
C LYS A 281 -34.11 -15.37 -19.01
N GLY A 282 -34.12 -14.68 -20.15
CA GLY A 282 -32.94 -14.07 -20.77
C GLY A 282 -32.29 -12.95 -19.96
N GLY A 283 -30.96 -12.97 -19.92
CA GLY A 283 -30.11 -11.88 -19.44
C GLY A 283 -29.22 -11.39 -20.58
N SER A 284 -29.34 -10.11 -20.92
CA SER A 284 -28.63 -9.43 -22.00
C SER A 284 -27.13 -9.33 -21.73
N LEU A 285 -26.34 -9.68 -22.74
CA LEU A 285 -24.88 -9.50 -22.80
C LEU A 285 -24.49 -8.01 -22.82
N ILE A 286 -23.43 -7.70 -22.08
CA ILE A 286 -22.47 -6.61 -22.26
C ILE A 286 -23.02 -5.17 -22.08
N LYS A 287 -22.72 -4.56 -20.92
CA LYS A 287 -22.60 -3.10 -20.79
C LYS A 287 -21.11 -2.76 -20.78
N ASN A 288 -20.66 -2.10 -21.85
CA ASN A 288 -19.34 -1.47 -21.90
C ASN A 288 -19.27 -0.35 -20.85
N THR A 289 -18.21 -0.35 -20.06
CA THR A 289 -17.69 0.81 -19.32
C THR A 289 -16.28 1.09 -19.81
#